data_AF-A0A8S8YF82-F1
#
_entry.id   AF-A0A8S8YF82-F1
#
_cell.length_a   1.000
_cell.length_b   1.000
_cell.length_c   1.000
_cell.angle_alpha   90.00
_cell.angle_beta   90.00
_cell.angle_gamma   90.00
#
_symmetry.space_group_name_H-M   'P 1'
#
loop_
_entity.id
_entity.type
_entity.pdbx_description
1 polymer ?
#
loop_
_entity_poly.entity_id
_entity_poly.type
_entity_poly.pdbx_seq_one_letter_code
_entity_poly.pdbx_strand_id
1 'polypeptide(L)'
;MVLDRGPIVVEATAVGGDTRLSGLIDEVRTFRDRPPRVQGSIEMFSKWWVPLVLVGAPLAGLITNDVRLTLLLWVVACPCALLLAAPVPHAAALSTASSIGVVARGGDALEAAAGIDLALLDKTGTLTSGQPRLSEVRLAKSQKSENVLRLAAGLEQRSNHPYAAVILQEASGLGIAEVTSIQDGDAGVERGNTVVRKSCLVVKIGSSRMASRSPTICWKVSIQHSGYQF
;
A
#
# COMPACT_ATOMS: atom_id res chain seq x y z
N MET A 1 10.69 -12.54 -1.23
CA MET A 1 10.76 -13.93 -1.73
C MET A 1 9.67 -14.69 -1.00
N VAL A 2 8.63 -15.15 -1.69
CA VAL A 2 7.54 -15.92 -1.07
C VAL A 2 7.80 -17.37 -1.45
N LEU A 3 7.93 -18.25 -0.44
CA LEU A 3 8.09 -19.68 -0.68
C LEU A 3 6.69 -20.30 -0.77
N ASP A 4 6.33 -20.83 -1.94
CA ASP A 4 5.01 -21.42 -2.18
C ASP A 4 5.01 -22.94 -1.94
N ARG A 5 6.08 -23.67 -2.31
CA ARG A 5 6.22 -25.13 -2.08
C ARG A 5 7.67 -25.60 -1.92
N GLY A 6 7.86 -26.67 -1.14
CA GLY A 6 9.12 -27.42 -0.97
C GLY A 6 9.71 -27.33 0.45
N PRO A 7 10.42 -28.37 0.94
CA PRO A 7 11.11 -28.30 2.22
C PRO A 7 12.34 -27.39 2.13
N ILE A 8 12.47 -26.46 3.09
CA ILE A 8 13.64 -25.60 3.23
C ILE A 8 14.21 -25.74 4.65
N VAL A 9 15.53 -25.70 4.74
CA VAL A 9 16.24 -25.55 6.02
C VAL A 9 16.65 -24.09 6.11
N VAL A 10 16.22 -23.41 7.16
CA VAL A 10 16.50 -21.98 7.39
C VAL A 10 17.14 -21.81 8.74
N GLU A 11 18.16 -20.95 8.80
CA GLU A 11 18.80 -20.54 10.04
C GLU A 11 18.01 -19.35 10.63
N ALA A 12 17.62 -19.47 11.90
CA ALA A 12 16.95 -18.39 12.60
C ALA A 12 17.99 -17.37 13.09
N THR A 13 18.02 -16.18 12.46
CA THR A 13 18.93 -15.10 12.86
C THR A 13 18.41 -14.24 14.01
N ALA A 14 17.10 -14.27 14.29
CA ALA A 14 16.46 -13.52 15.37
C ALA A 14 15.14 -14.19 15.79
N VAL A 15 14.77 -14.09 17.07
CA VAL A 15 13.55 -14.68 17.64
C VAL A 15 12.85 -13.69 18.58
N GLY A 16 11.53 -13.83 18.73
CA GLY A 16 10.74 -12.99 19.64
C GLY A 16 10.77 -11.50 19.30
N GLY A 17 11.19 -10.67 20.26
CA GLY A 17 11.21 -9.20 20.14
C GLY A 17 12.21 -8.66 19.10
N ASP A 18 13.26 -9.41 18.80
CA ASP A 18 14.32 -8.98 17.87
C ASP A 18 13.96 -9.25 16.40
N THR A 19 12.76 -9.76 16.13
CA THR A 19 12.32 -10.01 14.75
C THR A 19 11.96 -8.70 14.05
N ARG A 20 12.14 -8.66 12.73
CA ARG A 20 11.70 -7.55 11.89
C ARG A 20 10.20 -7.27 12.02
N LEU A 21 9.40 -8.30 12.27
CA LEU A 21 7.96 -8.18 12.49
C LEU A 21 7.66 -7.47 13.81
N SER A 22 8.34 -7.83 14.90
CA SER A 22 8.21 -7.15 16.19
C SER A 22 8.60 -5.68 16.09
N GLY A 23 9.70 -5.37 15.40
CA GLY A 23 10.08 -3.99 15.12
C GLY A 23 9.02 -3.21 14.34
N LEU A 24 8.38 -3.82 13.33
CA LEU A 24 7.28 -3.21 12.58
C LEU A 24 6.06 -2.95 13.49
N ILE A 25 5.73 -3.90 14.37
CA ILE A 25 4.59 -3.79 15.29
C ILE A 25 4.81 -2.66 16.28
N ASP A 26 6.00 -2.56 16.88
CA ASP A 26 6.31 -1.52 17.87
C ASP A 26 6.35 -0.12 17.24
N GLU A 27 6.84 0.00 16.00
CA GLU A 27 6.79 1.26 15.26
C GLU A 27 5.34 1.69 15.03
N VAL A 28 4.48 0.78 14.56
CA VAL A 28 3.04 1.05 14.34
C VAL A 28 2.32 1.43 15.63
N ARG A 29 2.68 0.84 16.77
CA ARG A 29 2.12 1.20 18.09
C ARG A 29 2.53 2.60 18.51
N THR A 30 3.81 2.94 18.38
CA THR A 30 4.35 4.26 18.75
C THR A 30 3.66 5.41 18.00
N PHE A 31 3.22 5.17 16.76
CA PHE A 31 2.46 6.16 15.99
C PHE A 31 0.99 6.29 16.41
N ARG A 32 0.37 5.25 17.00
CA ARG A 32 -1.03 5.31 17.45
C ARG A 32 -1.23 6.04 18.77
N ASP A 33 -0.24 6.04 19.65
CA ASP A 33 -0.41 6.55 21.02
C ASP A 33 -0.20 8.07 21.16
N ARG A 34 -0.11 8.81 20.05
CA ARG A 34 0.05 10.28 20.09
C ARG A 34 -1.32 10.97 20.17
N PRO A 35 -1.57 11.82 21.19
CA PRO A 35 -2.83 12.52 21.30
C PRO A 35 -3.05 13.50 20.13
N PRO A 36 -4.31 13.74 19.72
CA PRO A 36 -4.66 14.70 18.66
C PRO A 36 -4.28 16.14 19.01
N ARG A 37 -3.96 16.95 17.99
CA ARG A 37 -3.50 18.34 18.18
C ARG A 37 -4.54 19.22 18.90
N VAL A 38 -5.81 19.14 18.52
CA VAL A 38 -6.88 19.95 19.15
C VAL A 38 -7.19 19.50 20.58
N GLN A 39 -7.09 18.19 20.88
CA GLN A 39 -7.22 17.71 22.26
C GLN A 39 -6.12 18.28 23.17
N GLY A 40 -4.88 18.33 22.67
CA GLY A 40 -3.77 18.97 23.38
C GLY A 40 -3.99 20.47 23.67
N SER A 41 -4.65 21.20 22.78
CA SER A 41 -4.97 22.64 23.00
C SER A 41 -5.98 22.84 24.14
N ILE A 42 -7.01 22.00 24.24
CA ILE A 42 -8.00 22.06 25.33
C ILE A 42 -7.36 21.69 26.67
N GLU A 43 -6.48 20.69 26.67
CA GLU A 43 -5.69 20.33 27.85
C GLU A 43 -4.77 21.47 28.29
N MET A 44 -4.10 22.15 27.35
CA MET A 44 -3.24 23.28 27.65
C MET A 44 -4.02 24.46 28.25
N PHE A 45 -5.21 24.77 27.71
CA PHE A 45 -6.10 25.77 28.29
C PHE A 45 -6.51 25.38 29.72
N SER A 46 -6.95 24.13 29.91
CA SER A 46 -7.43 23.63 31.20
C SER A 46 -6.35 23.66 32.28
N LYS A 47 -5.09 23.37 31.91
CA LYS A 47 -3.92 23.45 32.81
C LYS A 47 -3.76 24.82 33.47
N TRP A 48 -4.16 25.90 32.80
CA TRP A 48 -4.07 27.27 33.33
C TRP A 48 -5.40 27.79 33.87
N TRP A 49 -6.51 27.49 33.18
CA TRP A 49 -7.84 28.00 33.53
C TRP A 49 -8.37 27.43 34.86
N VAL A 50 -8.23 26.12 35.07
CA VAL A 50 -8.74 25.44 36.25
C VAL A 50 -8.12 25.98 37.55
N PRO A 51 -6.78 26.06 37.71
CA PRO A 51 -6.20 26.61 38.95
C PRO A 51 -6.53 28.10 39.13
N LEU A 52 -6.63 28.87 38.04
CA LEU A 52 -6.98 30.29 38.10
C LEU A 52 -8.38 30.51 38.68
N VAL A 53 -9.38 29.74 38.23
CA VAL A 53 -10.76 29.84 38.74
C VAL A 53 -10.87 29.27 40.15
N LEU A 54 -10.18 28.16 40.42
CA LEU A 54 -10.22 27.49 41.73
C LEU A 54 -9.66 28.37 42.85
N VAL A 55 -8.61 29.14 42.57
CA VAL A 55 -7.98 30.04 43.55
C VAL A 55 -8.56 31.45 43.48
N GLY A 56 -8.84 31.96 42.27
CA GLY A 56 -9.31 33.33 42.06
C GLY A 56 -10.70 33.61 42.61
N ALA A 57 -11.64 32.65 42.49
CA ALA A 57 -13.01 32.85 42.98
C ALA A 57 -13.10 32.94 44.53
N PRO A 58 -12.45 32.07 45.33
CA PRO A 58 -12.41 32.23 46.78
C PRO A 58 -11.69 33.52 47.22
N LEU A 59 -10.61 33.91 46.54
CA LEU A 59 -9.92 35.17 46.84
C LEU A 59 -10.85 36.37 46.64
N ALA A 60 -11.62 36.39 45.56
CA ALA A 60 -12.61 37.43 45.32
C ALA A 60 -13.68 37.46 46.42
N GLY A 61 -14.25 36.30 46.77
CA GLY A 61 -15.26 36.21 47.83
C GLY A 61 -14.77 36.58 49.22
N LEU A 62 -13.49 36.34 49.54
CA LEU A 62 -12.88 36.77 50.80
C LEU A 62 -12.70 38.30 50.85
N ILE A 63 -12.35 38.93 49.73
CA ILE A 63 -12.19 40.40 49.66
C ILE A 63 -13.54 41.11 49.83
N THR A 64 -14.62 40.59 49.26
CA THR A 64 -15.97 41.15 49.38
C THR A 64 -16.78 40.61 50.58
N ASN A 65 -16.25 39.65 51.34
CA ASN A 65 -16.97 38.92 52.40
C ASN A 65 -18.30 38.28 51.94
N ASP A 66 -18.40 37.93 50.65
CA ASP A 66 -19.60 37.30 50.09
C ASP A 66 -19.28 35.91 49.51
N VAL A 67 -19.72 34.88 50.22
CA VAL A 67 -19.58 33.48 49.80
C VAL A 67 -20.38 33.18 48.52
N ARG A 68 -21.48 33.92 48.28
CA ARG A 68 -22.31 33.74 47.07
C ARG A 68 -21.54 34.12 45.81
N LEU A 69 -20.66 35.12 45.90
CA LEU A 69 -19.82 35.53 44.78
C LEU A 69 -18.87 34.41 44.35
N THR A 70 -18.28 33.69 45.31
CA THR A 70 -17.41 32.53 45.03
C THR A 70 -18.16 31.44 44.25
N LEU A 71 -19.37 31.09 44.71
CA LEU A 71 -20.20 30.06 44.07
C LEU A 71 -20.65 30.49 42.66
N LEU A 72 -21.05 31.74 42.49
CA LEU A 72 -21.41 32.32 41.19
C LEU A 72 -20.25 32.23 40.20
N LEU A 73 -19.05 32.60 40.62
CA LEU A 73 -17.86 32.57 39.77
C LEU A 73 -17.51 31.13 39.35
N TRP A 74 -17.61 30.15 40.25
CA TRP A 74 -17.38 28.74 39.87
C TRP A 74 -18.40 28.21 38.88
N VAL A 75 -19.69 28.51 39.06
CA VAL A 75 -20.75 28.06 38.14
C VAL A 75 -20.58 28.70 36.76
N VAL A 76 -20.33 30.01 36.71
CA VAL A 76 -20.21 30.75 35.46
C VAL A 76 -18.91 30.43 34.71
N ALA A 77 -17.82 30.11 35.41
CA ALA A 77 -16.53 29.82 34.82
C ALA A 77 -16.41 28.41 34.19
N CYS A 78 -17.43 27.57 34.32
CA CYS A 78 -17.45 26.23 33.74
C CYS A 78 -17.45 26.31 32.19
N PRO A 79 -16.40 25.84 31.49
CA PRO A 79 -16.26 26.05 30.06
C PRO A 79 -16.98 24.96 29.24
N CYS A 80 -18.29 24.75 29.48
CA CYS A 80 -19.07 23.66 28.86
C CYS A 80 -19.00 23.65 27.32
N ALA A 81 -19.07 24.82 26.69
CA ALA A 81 -18.99 24.95 25.24
C ALA A 81 -17.61 24.56 24.68
N LEU A 82 -16.54 24.85 25.44
CA LEU A 82 -15.17 24.52 25.03
C LEU A 82 -14.93 23.00 25.06
N LEU A 83 -15.51 22.28 26.02
CA LEU A 83 -15.39 20.81 26.10
C LEU A 83 -16.03 20.12 24.89
N LEU A 84 -17.12 20.69 24.35
CA LEU A 84 -17.81 20.14 23.18
C LEU A 84 -17.19 20.56 21.84
N ALA A 85 -16.29 21.56 21.85
CA ALA A 85 -15.71 22.11 20.64
C ALA A 85 -14.86 21.11 19.84
N ALA A 86 -14.27 20.09 20.49
CA ALA A 86 -13.51 19.04 19.81
C ALA A 86 -14.38 17.87 19.30
N PRO A 87 -15.19 17.17 20.14
CA PRO A 87 -15.87 15.96 19.70
C PRO A 87 -17.02 16.21 18.72
N VAL A 88 -17.74 17.35 18.82
CA VAL A 88 -18.92 17.61 17.99
C VAL A 88 -18.54 17.81 16.51
N PRO A 89 -17.56 18.67 16.15
CA PRO A 89 -17.13 18.81 14.77
C PRO A 89 -16.48 17.54 14.21
N HIS A 90 -15.71 16.79 15.02
CA HIS A 90 -15.13 15.51 14.60
C HIS A 90 -16.20 14.48 14.24
N ALA A 91 -17.23 14.33 15.08
CA ALA A 91 -18.33 13.41 14.82
C ALA A 91 -19.11 13.80 13.55
N ALA A 92 -19.38 15.09 13.37
CA ALA A 92 -20.02 15.60 12.15
C ALA A 92 -19.17 15.35 10.90
N ALA A 93 -17.87 15.67 10.95
CA ALA A 93 -16.95 15.48 9.84
C ALA A 93 -16.77 13.99 9.47
N LEU A 94 -16.69 13.10 10.46
CA LEU A 94 -16.65 11.66 10.24
C LEU A 94 -17.92 11.14 9.55
N SER A 95 -19.09 11.62 9.99
CA SER A 95 -20.36 11.27 9.35
C SER A 95 -20.41 11.72 7.88
N THR A 96 -19.97 12.95 7.60
CA THR A 96 -19.92 13.47 6.23
C THR A 96 -18.90 12.72 5.38
N ALA A 97 -17.69 12.44 5.89
CA ALA A 97 -16.67 11.67 5.19
C ALA A 97 -17.17 10.26 4.83
N SER A 98 -17.84 9.59 5.78
CA SER A 98 -18.42 8.27 5.53
C SER A 98 -19.49 8.31 4.43
N SER A 99 -20.27 9.38 4.33
CA SER A 99 -21.31 9.52 3.30
C SER A 99 -20.75 9.63 1.88
N ILE A 100 -19.49 10.08 1.74
CA ILE A 100 -18.78 10.18 0.45
C ILE A 100 -17.82 9.00 0.20
N GLY A 101 -17.90 7.95 1.01
CA GLY A 101 -17.05 6.75 0.86
C GLY A 101 -15.64 6.88 1.44
N VAL A 102 -15.36 7.92 2.21
CA VAL A 102 -14.08 8.11 2.90
C VAL A 102 -14.18 7.54 4.31
N VAL A 103 -13.32 6.56 4.63
CA VAL A 103 -13.25 5.95 5.95
C VAL A 103 -12.04 6.51 6.70
N ALA A 104 -12.29 7.40 7.65
CA ALA A 104 -11.27 7.93 8.56
C ALA A 104 -11.35 7.23 9.92
N ARG A 105 -10.19 6.83 10.47
CA ARG A 105 -10.10 6.22 11.81
C ARG A 105 -9.86 7.30 12.87
N GLY A 106 -10.90 8.06 13.21
CA GLY A 106 -10.84 9.11 14.22
C GLY A 106 -10.84 10.53 13.64
N GLY A 107 -11.09 11.52 14.49
CA GLY A 107 -11.12 12.95 14.11
C GLY A 107 -9.72 13.56 13.91
N ASP A 108 -8.72 12.98 14.56
CA ASP A 108 -7.30 13.29 14.44
C ASP A 108 -6.75 13.01 13.04
N ALA A 109 -7.19 11.92 12.42
CA ALA A 109 -6.85 11.61 11.04
C ALA A 109 -7.36 12.68 10.07
N LEU A 110 -8.55 13.24 10.31
CA LEU A 110 -9.12 14.31 9.50
C LEU A 110 -8.38 15.64 9.71
N GLU A 111 -7.99 15.95 10.95
CA GLU A 111 -7.14 17.12 11.25
C GLU A 111 -5.76 17.01 10.60
N ALA A 112 -5.13 15.84 10.68
CA ALA A 112 -3.84 15.60 10.04
C ALA A 112 -3.97 15.73 8.52
N ALA A 113 -5.05 15.19 7.93
CA ALA A 113 -5.32 15.30 6.51
C ALA A 113 -5.52 16.74 6.04
N ALA A 114 -6.13 17.60 6.86
CA ALA A 114 -6.32 19.02 6.55
C ALA A 114 -5.00 19.80 6.40
N GLY A 115 -3.90 19.30 6.96
CA GLY A 115 -2.57 19.91 6.85
C GLY A 115 -1.63 19.24 5.84
N ILE A 116 -2.14 18.36 4.97
CA ILE A 116 -1.32 17.68 3.97
C ILE A 116 -1.13 18.58 2.75
N ASP A 117 0.11 18.96 2.46
CA ASP A 117 0.49 19.67 1.24
C ASP A 117 1.01 18.73 0.12
N LEU A 118 1.49 17.54 0.50
CA LEU A 118 2.09 16.58 -0.40
C LEU A 118 1.51 15.18 -0.19
N ALA A 119 0.95 14.60 -1.27
CA ALA A 119 0.50 13.22 -1.30
C ALA A 119 1.47 12.37 -2.12
N LEU A 120 2.07 11.35 -1.48
CA LEU A 120 2.85 10.32 -2.15
C LEU A 120 1.96 9.09 -2.34
N LEU A 121 1.67 8.76 -3.60
CA LEU A 121 0.80 7.64 -3.94
C LEU A 121 1.64 6.43 -4.36
N ASP A 122 1.31 5.26 -3.81
CA ASP A 122 1.88 4.01 -4.31
C ASP A 122 1.34 3.73 -5.72
N LYS A 123 2.14 3.09 -6.56
CA LYS A 123 1.72 2.79 -7.94
C LYS A 123 0.88 1.52 -7.98
N THR A 124 1.37 0.45 -7.36
CA THR A 124 0.80 -0.89 -7.49
C THR A 124 -0.35 -1.05 -6.49
N GLY A 125 -1.58 -1.20 -6.97
CA GLY A 125 -2.75 -1.37 -6.11
C GLY A 125 -3.41 -0.07 -5.62
N THR A 126 -2.80 1.09 -5.82
CA THR A 126 -3.45 2.41 -5.62
C THR A 126 -3.74 3.09 -6.95
N LEU A 127 -2.71 3.42 -7.74
CA LEU A 127 -2.91 4.02 -9.06
C LEU A 127 -3.24 2.99 -10.15
N THR A 128 -2.92 1.73 -9.91
CA THR A 128 -3.13 0.63 -10.86
C THR A 128 -3.94 -0.48 -10.22
N SER A 129 -4.70 -1.21 -11.03
CA SER A 129 -5.55 -2.33 -10.58
C SER A 129 -4.79 -3.52 -10.00
N GLY A 130 -3.45 -3.50 -10.01
CA GLY A 130 -2.60 -4.61 -9.56
C GLY A 130 -2.66 -5.85 -10.47
N GLN A 131 -3.50 -5.85 -11.50
CA GLN A 131 -3.65 -6.95 -12.45
C GLN A 131 -2.90 -6.60 -13.75
N PRO A 132 -1.78 -7.27 -14.05
CA PRO A 132 -1.11 -7.08 -15.33
C PRO A 132 -2.03 -7.51 -16.48
N ARG A 133 -1.98 -6.79 -17.60
CA ARG A 133 -2.70 -7.12 -18.83
C ARG A 133 -1.73 -7.07 -20.01
N LEU A 134 -1.97 -7.90 -21.02
CA LEU A 134 -1.18 -7.86 -22.24
C LEU A 134 -1.64 -6.65 -23.07
N SER A 135 -0.72 -5.73 -23.38
CA SER A 135 -1.06 -4.54 -24.17
C SER A 135 -0.71 -4.70 -25.64
N GLU A 136 0.46 -5.29 -25.94
CA GLU A 136 0.95 -5.37 -27.30
C GLU A 136 1.82 -6.62 -27.51
N VAL A 137 1.57 -7.32 -28.62
CA VAL A 137 2.44 -8.39 -29.11
C VAL A 137 3.17 -7.89 -30.36
N ARG A 138 4.49 -7.68 -30.26
CA ARG A 138 5.31 -7.28 -31.40
C ARG A 138 5.91 -8.49 -32.09
N LEU A 139 5.54 -8.68 -33.35
CA LEU A 139 5.89 -9.85 -34.14
C LEU A 139 7.11 -9.58 -35.02
N ALA A 140 7.95 -10.60 -35.20
CA ALA A 140 8.96 -10.61 -36.25
C ALA A 140 8.29 -10.76 -37.63
N LYS A 141 9.01 -10.41 -38.71
CA LYS A 141 8.47 -10.51 -40.08
C LYS A 141 7.98 -11.93 -40.39
N SER A 142 6.84 -12.04 -41.10
CA SER A 142 6.22 -13.29 -41.58
C SER A 142 5.57 -14.18 -40.51
N GLN A 143 5.19 -13.62 -39.37
CA GLN A 143 4.68 -14.40 -38.25
C GLN A 143 3.32 -13.94 -37.76
N LYS A 144 2.47 -14.89 -37.35
CA LYS A 144 1.12 -14.63 -36.87
C LYS A 144 1.10 -14.52 -35.34
N SER A 145 0.31 -13.58 -34.83
CA SER A 145 0.15 -13.36 -33.38
C SER A 145 -0.26 -14.62 -32.64
N GLU A 146 -1.21 -15.37 -33.22
CA GLU A 146 -1.74 -16.61 -32.66
C GLU A 146 -0.65 -17.66 -32.44
N ASN A 147 0.24 -17.87 -33.41
CA ASN A 147 1.31 -18.85 -33.29
C ASN A 147 2.30 -18.48 -32.17
N VAL A 148 2.59 -17.19 -32.00
CA VAL A 148 3.48 -16.70 -30.94
C VAL A 148 2.82 -16.85 -29.58
N LEU A 149 1.54 -16.50 -29.46
CA LEU A 149 0.76 -16.64 -28.22
C LEU A 149 0.65 -18.11 -27.80
N ARG A 150 0.34 -19.02 -28.73
CA ARG A 150 0.27 -20.47 -28.47
C ARG A 150 1.58 -21.04 -27.94
N LEU A 151 2.70 -20.59 -28.51
CA LEU A 151 4.04 -21.02 -28.12
C LEU A 151 4.46 -20.43 -26.78
N ALA A 152 4.18 -19.14 -26.55
CA ALA A 152 4.45 -18.47 -25.29
C ALA A 152 3.64 -19.09 -24.14
N ALA A 153 2.36 -19.37 -24.37
CA ALA A 153 1.50 -20.05 -23.40
C ALA A 153 1.99 -21.47 -23.09
N GLY A 154 2.45 -22.22 -24.10
CA GLY A 154 3.01 -23.57 -23.89
C GLY A 154 4.24 -23.55 -22.98
N LEU A 155 5.12 -22.57 -23.15
CA LEU A 155 6.32 -22.39 -22.32
C LEU A 155 6.00 -21.93 -20.90
N GLU A 156 4.98 -21.07 -20.73
CA GLU A 156 4.60 -20.50 -19.43
C GLU A 156 3.62 -21.36 -18.62
N GLN A 157 3.17 -22.52 -19.15
CA GLN A 157 2.23 -23.42 -18.44
C GLN A 157 2.69 -23.85 -17.02
N ARG A 158 4.00 -23.91 -16.79
CA ARG A 158 4.59 -24.35 -15.51
C ARG A 158 5.13 -23.18 -14.66
N SER A 159 4.91 -21.95 -15.09
CA SER A 159 5.43 -20.73 -14.47
C SER A 159 4.39 -20.12 -13.53
N ASN A 160 4.82 -19.84 -12.30
CA ASN A 160 3.98 -19.16 -11.29
C ASN A 160 4.11 -17.63 -11.35
N HIS A 161 4.79 -17.08 -12.36
CA HIS A 161 4.97 -15.64 -12.46
C HIS A 161 3.62 -14.95 -12.77
N PRO A 162 3.26 -13.82 -12.15
CA PRO A 162 2.04 -13.07 -12.47
C PRO A 162 1.85 -12.70 -13.95
N TYR A 163 2.92 -12.75 -14.75
CA TYR A 163 2.89 -12.50 -16.20
C TYR A 163 2.56 -13.75 -17.01
N ALA A 164 2.91 -14.94 -16.51
CA ALA A 164 2.56 -16.23 -17.11
C ALA A 164 1.04 -16.39 -17.16
N ALA A 165 0.37 -16.05 -16.07
CA ALA A 165 -1.10 -16.08 -15.97
C ALA A 165 -1.78 -15.22 -17.06
N VAL A 166 -1.23 -14.04 -17.35
CA VAL A 166 -1.75 -13.15 -18.41
C VAL A 166 -1.58 -13.78 -19.79
N ILE A 167 -0.41 -14.37 -20.07
CA ILE A 167 -0.14 -15.02 -21.37
C ILE A 167 -1.05 -16.23 -21.57
N LEU A 168 -1.27 -17.04 -20.51
CA LEU A 168 -2.17 -18.18 -20.54
C LEU A 168 -3.62 -17.76 -20.75
N GLN A 169 -4.05 -16.65 -20.15
CA GLN A 169 -5.38 -16.09 -20.33
C GLN A 169 -5.60 -15.60 -21.76
N GLU A 170 -4.63 -14.88 -22.34
CA GLU A 170 -4.70 -14.37 -23.72
C GLU A 170 -4.63 -15.48 -24.78
N ALA A 171 -3.98 -16.61 -24.45
CA ALA A 171 -3.96 -17.79 -25.30
C ALA A 171 -5.17 -18.73 -25.12
N SER A 172 -6.10 -18.40 -24.21
CA SER A 172 -7.30 -19.20 -24.00
C SER A 172 -8.14 -19.25 -25.29
N GLY A 173 -8.46 -20.46 -25.74
CA GLY A 173 -9.17 -20.69 -27.01
C GLY A 173 -8.29 -20.85 -28.25
N LEU A 174 -7.00 -20.50 -28.22
CA LEU A 174 -6.08 -20.66 -29.37
C LEU A 174 -5.44 -22.06 -29.47
N GLY A 175 -5.68 -22.94 -28.49
CA GLY A 175 -5.10 -24.28 -28.39
C GLY A 175 -3.61 -24.21 -28.06
N ILE A 176 -3.20 -24.62 -26.87
CA ILE A 176 -1.82 -24.41 -26.43
C ILE A 176 -0.86 -25.34 -27.20
N ALA A 177 0.35 -24.87 -27.53
CA ALA A 177 1.37 -25.71 -28.13
C ALA A 177 1.87 -26.74 -27.09
N GLU A 178 1.89 -28.02 -27.47
CA GLU A 178 2.39 -29.09 -26.60
C GLU A 178 3.91 -29.00 -26.50
N VAL A 179 4.43 -28.80 -25.28
CA VAL A 179 5.86 -28.72 -25.02
C VAL A 179 6.35 -30.08 -24.55
N THR A 180 6.99 -30.83 -25.44
CA THR A 180 7.42 -32.22 -25.20
C THR A 180 8.62 -32.34 -24.26
N SER A 181 9.47 -31.31 -24.19
CA SER A 181 10.61 -31.28 -23.28
C SER A 181 11.00 -29.85 -22.92
N ILE A 182 11.03 -29.55 -21.63
CA ILE A 182 11.61 -28.33 -21.07
C ILE A 182 12.90 -28.76 -20.38
N GLN A 183 14.03 -28.25 -20.83
CA GLN A 183 15.28 -28.35 -20.08
C GLN A 183 15.45 -27.03 -19.34
N ASP A 184 15.43 -27.09 -18.01
CA ASP A 184 15.87 -25.98 -17.18
C ASP A 184 17.37 -25.80 -17.44
N GLY A 185 17.71 -24.79 -18.22
CA GLY A 185 19.07 -24.28 -18.23
C GLY A 185 19.26 -23.44 -16.98
N ASP A 186 20.40 -23.62 -16.30
CA ASP A 186 20.79 -22.76 -15.18
C ASP A 186 20.65 -21.29 -15.58
N ALA A 187 19.63 -20.63 -15.00
CA ALA A 187 19.83 -19.49 -14.12
C ALA A 187 18.55 -18.69 -13.95
N GLY A 188 18.07 -18.63 -12.70
CA GLY A 188 17.87 -17.31 -12.14
C GLY A 188 19.19 -16.53 -12.24
N VAL A 189 19.16 -15.41 -12.97
CA VAL A 189 20.18 -14.35 -13.02
C VAL A 189 21.56 -14.72 -13.65
N GLU A 190 21.69 -14.32 -14.92
CA GLU A 190 22.88 -13.96 -15.72
C GLU A 190 23.75 -15.00 -16.50
N ARG A 191 23.87 -14.69 -17.81
CA ARG A 191 24.97 -14.93 -18.78
C ARG A 191 25.35 -16.37 -19.16
N GLY A 192 24.63 -16.94 -20.12
CA GLY A 192 25.13 -18.03 -20.97
C GLY A 192 24.12 -18.39 -22.05
N ASN A 193 24.54 -18.52 -23.31
CA ASN A 193 23.66 -18.81 -24.44
C ASN A 193 23.10 -20.24 -24.38
N THR A 194 21.77 -20.40 -24.43
CA THR A 194 21.12 -21.72 -24.56
C THR A 194 20.14 -21.77 -25.73
N VAL A 195 20.18 -22.91 -26.44
CA VAL A 195 19.57 -23.21 -27.76
C VAL A 195 18.67 -24.44 -27.61
N VAL A 196 17.45 -24.39 -28.16
CA VAL A 196 16.54 -25.55 -28.30
C VAL A 196 16.56 -26.06 -29.75
N ARG A 197 16.71 -27.38 -29.94
CA ARG A 197 16.74 -28.04 -31.27
C ARG A 197 15.72 -29.20 -31.35
N LYS A 198 14.69 -28.99 -32.18
CA LYS A 198 14.22 -29.90 -33.25
C LYS A 198 13.44 -29.01 -34.22
N SER A 199 13.84 -29.00 -35.49
CA SER A 199 13.65 -27.87 -36.43
C SER A 199 14.00 -26.49 -35.83
N CYS A 200 15.16 -26.43 -35.16
CA CYS A 200 15.94 -25.26 -34.71
C CYS A 200 15.21 -23.92 -34.48
N LEU A 201 14.09 -23.88 -33.74
CA LEU A 201 13.53 -22.64 -33.22
C LEU A 201 13.82 -22.53 -31.72
N VAL A 202 14.79 -21.68 -31.38
CA VAL A 202 15.08 -21.30 -30.00
C VAL A 202 14.14 -20.17 -29.61
N VAL A 203 13.30 -20.39 -28.61
CA VAL A 203 12.36 -19.39 -28.11
C VAL A 203 12.77 -19.01 -26.70
N LYS A 204 13.00 -17.72 -26.46
CA LYS A 204 13.34 -17.17 -25.15
C LYS A 204 12.26 -16.18 -24.74
N ILE A 205 11.72 -16.34 -23.53
CA ILE A 205 10.75 -15.42 -22.93
C ILE A 205 11.44 -14.74 -21.74
N GLY A 206 11.42 -13.40 -21.70
CA GLY A 206 11.98 -12.65 -20.58
C GLY A 206 12.14 -11.17 -20.90
N SER A 207 12.88 -10.45 -20.06
CA SER A 207 12.99 -8.99 -20.15
C SER A 207 13.64 -8.49 -21.45
N SER A 208 13.38 -7.24 -21.82
CA SER A 208 13.99 -6.58 -22.99
C SER A 208 15.52 -6.62 -23.00
N ARG A 209 16.16 -6.67 -21.82
CA ARG A 209 17.62 -6.83 -21.70
C ARG A 209 18.11 -8.19 -22.18
N MET A 210 17.31 -9.25 -21.99
CA MET A 210 17.65 -10.60 -22.44
C MET A 210 17.62 -10.72 -23.97
N ALA A 211 16.72 -9.99 -24.63
CA ALA A 211 16.58 -9.95 -26.09
C ALA A 211 17.83 -9.39 -26.80
N SER A 212 18.48 -8.38 -26.21
CA SER A 212 19.65 -7.70 -26.82
C SER A 212 20.94 -8.53 -26.85
N ARG A 213 21.00 -9.65 -26.11
CA ARG A 213 22.21 -10.47 -25.93
C ARG A 213 22.30 -11.69 -26.87
N SER A 214 21.33 -11.92 -27.77
CA SER A 214 21.27 -13.15 -28.60
C SER A 214 20.90 -12.83 -30.07
N PRO A 215 21.57 -13.42 -31.09
CA PRO A 215 21.29 -13.18 -32.51
C PRO A 215 20.11 -14.02 -33.06
N THR A 216 19.26 -14.55 -32.20
CA THR A 216 18.19 -15.50 -32.57
C THR A 216 16.83 -14.82 -32.51
N ILE A 217 15.90 -15.23 -33.38
CA ILE A 217 14.55 -14.65 -33.57
C ILE A 217 13.93 -14.32 -32.20
N CYS A 218 13.92 -13.03 -31.87
CA CYS A 218 13.48 -12.57 -30.57
C CYS A 218 12.09 -11.97 -30.71
N TRP A 219 11.12 -12.63 -30.10
CA TRP A 219 9.76 -12.14 -29.99
C TRP A 219 9.68 -11.20 -28.80
N LYS A 220 9.02 -10.06 -28.98
CA LYS A 220 8.86 -9.09 -27.91
C LYS A 220 7.38 -9.03 -27.55
N VAL A 221 7.04 -9.73 -26.48
CA VAL A 221 5.75 -9.56 -25.81
C VAL A 221 5.90 -8.37 -24.87
N SER A 222 5.24 -7.25 -25.19
CA SER A 222 5.29 -6.05 -24.36
C SER A 222 4.11 -6.11 -23.40
N ILE A 223 4.39 -6.47 -22.15
CA ILE A 223 3.40 -6.46 -21.07
C ILE A 223 3.51 -5.08 -20.41
N GLN A 224 2.57 -4.18 -20.70
CA GLN A 224 2.42 -2.96 -19.89
C GLN A 224 1.66 -3.28 -18.61
N HIS A 225 2.12 -2.74 -17.50
CA HIS A 225 1.21 -2.42 -16.42
C HIS A 225 0.26 -1.35 -16.95
N SER A 226 -1.05 -1.63 -16.89
CA SER A 226 -2.11 -0.71 -17.30
C SER A 226 -1.77 0.70 -16.82
N GLY A 227 -1.24 1.49 -17.74
CA GLY A 227 -0.79 2.85 -17.54
C GLY A 227 -1.62 3.67 -18.51
N TYR A 228 -2.35 4.61 -17.94
CA TYR A 228 -3.29 5.49 -18.62
C TYR A 228 -2.75 6.01 -19.96
N GLN A 229 -3.60 5.94 -20.99
CA GLN A 229 -3.64 6.94 -22.05
C GLN A 229 -4.28 8.19 -21.46
N PHE A 230 -3.60 9.33 -21.59
CA PHE A 230 -4.27 10.62 -21.57
C PHE A 230 -5.04 10.80 -22.89
#